data_AF-A0A285VLP3-F1
#
_entry.id   AF-A0A285VLP3-F1
#
_cell.length_a   1.000
_cell.length_b   1.000
_cell.length_c   1.000
_cell.angle_alpha   90.00
_cell.angle_beta   90.00
_cell.angle_gamma   90.00
#
_symmetry.space_group_name_H-M   'P 1'
#
loop_
_entity.id
_entity.type
_entity.pdbx_description
1 polymer ?
#
loop_
_entity_poly.entity_id
_entity_poly.type
_entity_poly.pdbx_seq_one_letter_code
_entity_poly.pdbx_strand_id
1 'polypeptide(L)'
;MTQPGHDDRPYDSTDPQRPGAVPPPPGPLQGGYPGASPQGASPQGAPGQGWPAGGYQPGGPQGSGAGGAGGEERTMMLIAHLSAPVSFLVSGAWLPFLGPLLVWLFYKDRSPAVRTAAAGAFNFNIMMTIASVVTWISVIITLGIGLIWAIPIWIVLFVVQVWMHIKGAMKASNGEVYTYPWQIRILS
;
A
#
# COMPACT_ATOMS: atom_id res chain seq x y z
N MET A 1 17.43 47.69 66.33
CA MET A 1 17.11 46.36 65.78
C MET A 1 15.76 46.45 65.11
N THR A 2 15.74 46.54 63.78
CA THR A 2 14.51 46.64 62.96
C THR A 2 14.50 45.43 62.01
N GLN A 3 13.37 44.73 61.99
CA GLN A 3 13.13 43.50 61.23
C GLN A 3 12.91 43.85 59.74
N PRO A 4 13.41 43.06 58.76
CA PRO A 4 13.09 43.28 57.34
C PRO A 4 11.66 42.80 57.04
N GLY A 5 10.90 43.61 56.30
CA GLY A 5 9.51 43.36 55.94
C GLY A 5 9.31 42.11 55.10
N HIS A 6 8.23 41.38 55.40
CA HIS A 6 7.70 40.32 54.55
C HIS A 6 6.94 40.98 53.39
N ASP A 7 7.33 40.67 52.16
CA ASP A 7 6.75 41.22 50.94
C ASP A 7 5.61 40.27 50.49
N ASP A 8 4.37 40.57 50.88
CA ASP A 8 3.17 39.72 50.66
C ASP A 8 2.62 39.79 49.22
N ARG A 9 3.48 39.84 48.20
CA ARG A 9 3.02 39.91 46.81
C ARG A 9 2.48 38.54 46.33
N PRO A 10 1.34 38.49 45.64
CA PRO A 10 0.83 37.27 45.01
C PRO A 10 1.85 36.66 44.04
N TYR A 11 1.98 35.33 44.05
CA TYR A 11 2.89 34.59 43.18
C TYR A 11 2.46 34.72 41.71
N ASP A 12 3.12 35.61 40.96
CA ASP A 12 2.97 35.73 39.51
C ASP A 12 4.08 34.92 38.82
N SER A 13 3.68 33.81 38.18
CA SER A 13 4.61 32.93 37.48
C SER A 13 5.13 33.47 36.15
N THR A 14 4.76 34.70 35.77
CA THR A 14 5.06 35.27 34.46
C THR A 14 6.17 36.33 34.46
N ASP A 15 6.80 36.61 35.60
CA ASP A 15 7.90 37.59 35.70
C ASP A 15 9.17 37.13 34.93
N PRO A 16 9.54 37.81 33.83
CA PRO A 16 10.66 37.42 32.98
C PRO A 16 12.03 37.85 33.51
N GLN A 17 12.10 38.61 34.61
CA GLN A 17 13.36 39.16 35.15
C GLN A 17 14.02 38.26 36.22
N ARG A 18 13.44 37.09 36.55
CA ARG A 18 14.00 36.21 37.59
C ARG A 18 15.19 35.38 37.08
N PRO A 19 16.34 35.38 37.79
CA PRO A 19 17.45 34.49 37.48
C PRO A 19 17.00 33.01 37.57
N GLY A 20 17.05 32.29 36.45
CA GLY A 20 16.64 30.87 36.36
C GLY A 20 15.31 30.60 35.65
N ALA A 21 14.65 31.61 35.06
CA ALA A 21 13.47 31.41 34.22
C ALA A 21 13.86 30.74 32.88
N VAL A 22 13.21 29.61 32.57
CA VAL A 22 13.32 28.93 31.27
C VAL A 22 12.44 29.66 30.25
N PRO A 23 12.95 30.02 29.06
CA PRO A 23 12.14 30.68 28.04
C PRO A 23 11.03 29.75 27.52
N PRO A 24 9.84 30.29 27.17
CA PRO A 24 8.76 29.48 26.61
C PRO A 24 9.15 28.92 25.23
N PRO A 25 8.61 27.75 24.84
CA PRO A 25 8.92 27.13 23.55
C PRO A 25 8.41 27.97 22.37
N PRO A 26 9.11 27.95 21.22
CA PRO A 26 8.67 28.67 20.02
C PRO A 26 7.31 28.17 19.53
N GLY A 27 6.36 29.09 19.34
CA GLY A 27 5.08 28.80 18.69
C GLY A 27 5.24 28.43 17.21
N PRO A 28 4.26 27.72 16.62
CA PRO A 28 4.33 27.36 15.21
C PRO A 28 4.29 28.60 14.30
N LEU A 29 5.23 28.63 13.34
CA LEU A 29 5.37 29.68 12.32
C LEU A 29 4.12 29.71 11.43
N GLN A 30 3.25 30.71 11.62
CA GLN A 30 2.14 31.00 10.69
C GLN A 30 2.67 31.76 9.47
N GLY A 31 2.84 31.03 8.36
CA GLY A 31 3.11 31.61 7.04
C GLY A 31 1.85 32.23 6.44
N GLY A 32 1.93 33.52 6.10
CA GLY A 32 0.83 34.28 5.51
C GLY A 32 0.70 34.10 4.00
N TYR A 33 -0.55 33.97 3.54
CA TYR A 33 -0.97 34.21 2.16
C TYR A 33 -2.20 35.12 2.18
N PRO A 34 -2.25 36.23 1.41
CA PRO A 34 -3.46 37.03 1.25
C PRO A 34 -4.23 36.59 -0.02
N GLY A 35 -5.52 36.29 0.13
CA GLY A 35 -6.41 36.01 -1.00
C GLY A 35 -7.87 35.95 -0.56
N ALA A 36 -8.68 36.89 -1.07
CA ALA A 36 -10.04 37.19 -0.63
C ALA A 36 -11.14 36.32 -1.28
N SER A 37 -12.22 36.08 -0.53
CA SER A 37 -13.63 36.31 -0.95
C SER A 37 -14.61 36.00 0.21
N PRO A 38 -15.72 36.75 0.39
CA PRO A 38 -16.61 36.60 1.54
C PRO A 38 -17.91 35.89 1.18
N GLN A 39 -18.39 34.95 2.00
CA GLN A 39 -19.76 34.46 1.95
C GLN A 39 -20.15 33.69 3.22
N GLY A 40 -21.27 34.10 3.82
CA GLY A 40 -22.19 33.19 4.54
C GLY A 40 -22.08 33.17 6.06
N ALA A 41 -23.15 33.59 6.71
CA ALA A 41 -23.32 33.77 8.15
C ALA A 41 -23.36 32.47 8.98
N SER A 42 -22.94 32.60 10.24
CA SER A 42 -23.14 31.66 11.36
C SER A 42 -24.61 31.58 11.82
N PRO A 43 -24.99 30.58 12.64
CA PRO A 43 -25.16 30.92 14.04
C PRO A 43 -24.63 29.91 15.07
N GLN A 44 -24.45 30.48 16.26
CA GLN A 44 -23.89 29.97 17.50
C GLN A 44 -24.49 28.66 18.06
N GLY A 45 -23.63 27.83 18.64
CA GLY A 45 -23.96 26.82 19.66
C GLY A 45 -22.87 26.82 20.76
N ALA A 46 -23.28 26.99 22.02
CA ALA A 46 -22.45 27.21 23.20
C ALA A 46 -21.94 25.88 23.85
N PRO A 47 -21.09 25.91 24.90
CA PRO A 47 -19.98 24.97 25.10
C PRO A 47 -20.30 23.74 25.98
N GLY A 48 -19.70 22.60 25.66
CA GLY A 48 -19.68 21.39 26.50
C GLY A 48 -18.27 20.99 26.89
N GLN A 49 -17.94 21.07 28.18
CA GLN A 49 -16.75 20.49 28.81
C GLN A 49 -17.02 19.01 29.17
N GLY A 50 -16.06 18.10 28.97
CA GLY A 50 -16.13 16.75 29.56
C GLY A 50 -15.15 15.69 29.04
N TRP A 51 -14.08 15.47 29.81
CA TRP A 51 -13.24 14.26 30.00
C TRP A 51 -12.35 13.68 28.86
N PRO A 52 -11.03 13.50 29.08
CA PRO A 52 -10.22 12.62 28.25
C PRO A 52 -10.37 11.17 28.76
N ALA A 53 -11.13 10.35 28.04
CA ALA A 53 -11.15 8.91 28.29
C ALA A 53 -9.88 8.28 27.71
N GLY A 54 -8.87 8.09 28.57
CA GLY A 54 -7.75 7.20 28.31
C GLY A 54 -8.25 5.75 28.24
N GLY A 55 -8.48 5.26 27.03
CA GLY A 55 -8.78 3.86 26.75
C GLY A 55 -7.53 3.15 26.25
N TYR A 56 -7.00 2.23 27.05
CA TYR A 56 -6.14 1.15 26.55
C TYR A 56 -6.96 0.31 25.57
N GLN A 57 -6.67 0.44 24.27
CA GLN A 57 -7.22 -0.47 23.25
C GLN A 57 -6.38 -1.76 23.26
N PRO A 58 -6.92 -2.94 23.57
CA PRO A 58 -6.18 -4.19 23.49
C PRO A 58 -5.82 -4.48 22.03
N GLY A 59 -4.57 -4.88 21.80
CA GLY A 59 -4.01 -5.14 20.47
C GLY A 59 -4.75 -6.25 19.71
N GLY A 60 -5.71 -5.85 18.88
CA GLY A 60 -6.14 -6.63 17.72
C GLY A 60 -5.08 -6.53 16.61
N PRO A 61 -5.04 -7.47 15.65
CA PRO A 61 -4.12 -7.37 14.52
C PRO A 61 -4.34 -6.03 13.82
N GLN A 62 -3.27 -5.24 13.72
CA GLN A 62 -3.27 -3.91 13.12
C GLN A 62 -3.78 -4.00 11.68
N GLY A 63 -5.09 -3.83 11.51
CA GLY A 63 -5.69 -3.48 10.23
C GLY A 63 -5.07 -2.16 9.79
N SER A 64 -4.36 -2.21 8.67
CA SER A 64 -3.68 -1.12 8.01
C SER A 64 -4.49 0.18 8.04
N GLY A 65 -4.14 1.07 8.97
CA GLY A 65 -4.64 2.44 8.99
C GLY A 65 -3.95 3.24 7.89
N ALA A 66 -4.77 3.90 7.06
CA ALA A 66 -4.43 5.05 6.21
C ALA A 66 -2.94 5.17 5.77
N GLY A 67 -2.52 4.41 4.75
CA GLY A 67 -1.24 4.66 4.08
C GLY A 67 -0.52 3.44 3.52
N GLY A 68 -1.08 2.78 2.51
CA GLY A 68 -0.41 1.71 1.76
C GLY A 68 -0.05 0.46 2.57
N ALA A 69 0.41 -0.58 1.87
CA ALA A 69 0.85 -1.82 2.52
C ALA A 69 2.11 -1.60 3.38
N GLY A 70 2.25 -2.32 4.49
CA GLY A 70 3.44 -2.29 5.35
C GLY A 70 4.69 -2.88 4.68
N GLY A 71 5.89 -2.72 5.26
CA GLY A 71 7.15 -3.18 4.64
C GLY A 71 7.20 -4.68 4.30
N GLU A 72 6.72 -5.51 5.24
CA GLU A 72 6.55 -6.97 5.04
C GLU A 72 5.57 -7.24 3.89
N GLU A 73 4.40 -6.58 3.89
CA GLU A 73 3.39 -6.76 2.85
C GLU A 73 3.89 -6.33 1.47
N ARG A 74 4.63 -5.22 1.38
CA ARG A 74 5.28 -4.77 0.13
C ARG A 74 6.21 -5.86 -0.40
N THR A 75 7.02 -6.44 0.47
CA THR A 75 7.96 -7.52 0.12
C THR A 75 7.19 -8.75 -0.37
N MET A 76 6.12 -9.14 0.31
CA MET A 76 5.32 -10.30 -0.08
C MET A 76 4.50 -10.08 -1.34
N MET A 77 4.01 -8.85 -1.58
CA MET A 77 3.40 -8.46 -2.86
C MET A 77 4.42 -8.47 -4.00
N LEU A 78 5.65 -8.00 -3.77
CA LEU A 78 6.75 -8.13 -4.74
C LEU A 78 7.00 -9.59 -5.09
N ILE A 79 7.12 -10.45 -4.07
CA ILE A 79 7.29 -11.90 -4.26
C ILE A 79 6.11 -12.48 -5.04
N ALA A 80 4.88 -12.06 -4.76
CA ALA A 80 3.71 -12.50 -5.52
C ALA A 80 3.87 -12.22 -7.03
N HIS A 81 4.29 -11.01 -7.42
CA HIS A 81 4.49 -10.66 -8.82
C HIS A 81 5.73 -11.33 -9.44
N LEU A 82 6.84 -11.44 -8.71
CA LEU A 82 8.10 -11.99 -9.24
C LEU A 82 8.14 -13.51 -9.26
N SER A 83 7.37 -14.17 -8.40
CA SER A 83 7.29 -15.63 -8.33
C SER A 83 6.76 -16.27 -9.61
N ALA A 84 5.95 -15.55 -10.39
CA ALA A 84 5.42 -16.05 -11.65
C ALA A 84 6.49 -16.18 -12.76
N PRO A 85 7.25 -15.12 -13.10
CA PRO A 85 8.41 -15.25 -13.98
C PRO A 85 9.42 -16.30 -13.53
N VAL A 86 9.69 -16.41 -12.23
CA VAL A 86 10.57 -17.47 -11.68
C VAL A 86 9.99 -18.86 -11.95
N SER A 87 8.70 -19.06 -11.68
CA SER A 87 8.02 -20.33 -11.92
C SER A 87 7.97 -20.67 -13.41
N PHE A 88 7.76 -19.67 -14.27
CA PHE A 88 7.83 -19.83 -15.73
C PHE A 88 9.18 -20.39 -16.15
N LEU A 89 10.29 -19.80 -15.69
CA LEU A 89 11.63 -20.27 -16.05
C LEU A 89 11.93 -21.67 -15.53
N VAL A 90 11.63 -21.93 -14.25
CA VAL A 90 11.92 -23.23 -13.60
C VAL A 90 11.08 -24.37 -14.20
N SER A 91 9.85 -24.09 -14.63
CA SER A 91 8.94 -25.08 -15.22
C SER A 91 9.08 -25.22 -16.74
N GLY A 92 10.02 -24.52 -17.38
CA GLY A 92 10.13 -24.54 -18.84
C GLY A 92 8.88 -23.99 -19.54
N ALA A 93 8.34 -22.89 -19.03
CA ALA A 93 7.16 -22.16 -19.50
C ALA A 93 5.79 -22.78 -19.18
N TRP A 94 5.71 -23.94 -18.53
CA TRP A 94 4.44 -24.66 -18.36
C TRP A 94 3.61 -24.26 -17.14
N LEU A 95 4.24 -23.82 -16.05
CA LEU A 95 3.57 -23.56 -14.76
C LEU A 95 3.87 -22.15 -14.21
N PRO A 96 3.67 -21.07 -14.97
CA PRO A 96 3.97 -19.72 -14.49
C PRO A 96 3.09 -19.25 -13.33
N PHE A 97 1.92 -19.86 -13.14
CA PHE A 97 0.98 -19.54 -12.07
C PHE A 97 1.32 -20.22 -10.73
N LEU A 98 2.28 -21.15 -10.69
CA LEU A 98 2.56 -21.93 -9.47
C LEU A 98 3.11 -21.04 -8.34
N GLY A 99 4.06 -20.16 -8.63
CA GLY A 99 4.62 -19.20 -7.68
C GLY A 99 3.56 -18.34 -6.99
N PRO A 100 2.74 -17.57 -7.72
CA PRO A 100 1.72 -16.73 -7.11
C PRO A 100 0.63 -17.55 -6.42
N LEU A 101 0.33 -18.78 -6.88
CA LEU A 101 -0.58 -19.68 -6.18
C LEU A 101 -0.08 -20.03 -4.77
N LEU A 102 1.22 -20.35 -4.63
CA LEU A 102 1.82 -20.65 -3.34
C LEU A 102 1.81 -19.42 -2.42
N VAL A 103 2.13 -18.23 -2.95
CA VAL A 103 2.05 -16.98 -2.17
C VAL A 103 0.63 -16.72 -1.72
N TRP A 104 -0.36 -16.86 -2.61
CA TRP A 104 -1.77 -16.72 -2.28
C TRP A 104 -2.18 -17.70 -1.18
N LEU A 105 -1.81 -18.97 -1.29
CA LEU A 105 -2.18 -20.00 -0.32
C LEU A 105 -1.68 -19.69 1.10
N PHE A 106 -0.44 -19.21 1.22
CA PHE A 106 0.16 -18.94 2.54
C PHE A 106 -0.28 -17.61 3.15
N TYR A 107 -0.66 -16.63 2.33
CA TYR A 107 -0.97 -15.26 2.78
C TYR A 107 -2.44 -14.85 2.66
N LYS A 108 -3.32 -15.69 2.08
CA LYS A 108 -4.75 -15.38 1.91
C LYS A 108 -5.45 -14.96 3.19
N ASP A 109 -5.10 -15.53 4.34
CA ASP A 109 -5.74 -15.21 5.63
C ASP A 109 -4.90 -14.25 6.48
N ARG A 110 -3.72 -13.82 5.99
CA ARG A 110 -2.74 -13.01 6.74
C ARG A 110 -2.75 -11.55 6.33
N SER A 111 -2.86 -11.26 5.03
CA SER A 111 -2.85 -9.90 4.50
C SER A 111 -3.78 -9.78 3.29
N PRO A 112 -4.81 -8.92 3.36
CA PRO A 112 -5.68 -8.65 2.21
C PRO A 112 -4.94 -8.08 0.99
N ALA A 113 -3.90 -7.28 1.21
CA ALA A 113 -3.10 -6.69 0.15
C ALA A 113 -2.28 -7.76 -0.60
N VAL A 114 -1.56 -8.61 0.14
CA VAL A 114 -0.79 -9.72 -0.43
C VAL A 114 -1.70 -10.73 -1.12
N ARG A 115 -2.84 -11.06 -0.49
CA ARG A 115 -3.87 -11.91 -1.09
C ARG A 115 -4.31 -11.40 -2.45
N THR A 116 -4.66 -10.11 -2.55
CA THR A 116 -5.15 -9.51 -3.79
C THR A 116 -4.06 -9.46 -4.87
N ALA A 117 -2.82 -9.11 -4.50
CA ALA A 117 -1.69 -9.10 -5.42
C ALA A 117 -1.38 -10.50 -5.99
N ALA A 118 -1.35 -11.51 -5.11
CA ALA A 118 -1.10 -12.90 -5.49
C ALA A 118 -2.24 -13.51 -6.31
N ALA A 119 -3.50 -13.26 -5.93
CA ALA A 119 -4.66 -13.66 -6.71
C ALA A 119 -4.62 -13.05 -8.12
N GLY A 120 -4.30 -11.75 -8.22
CA GLY A 120 -4.19 -11.05 -9.50
C GLY A 120 -3.10 -11.63 -10.40
N ALA A 121 -1.91 -11.86 -9.85
CA ALA A 121 -0.80 -12.47 -10.57
C ALA A 121 -1.13 -13.89 -11.04
N PHE A 122 -1.77 -14.70 -10.18
CA PHE A 122 -2.23 -16.05 -10.53
C PHE A 122 -3.25 -16.02 -11.68
N ASN A 123 -4.32 -15.25 -11.52
CA ASN A 123 -5.42 -15.11 -12.47
C ASN A 123 -4.94 -14.68 -13.87
N PHE A 124 -4.01 -13.74 -13.92
CA PHE A 124 -3.38 -13.30 -15.17
C PHE A 124 -2.57 -14.42 -15.83
N ASN A 125 -1.75 -15.14 -15.05
CA ASN A 125 -0.93 -16.23 -15.59
C ASN A 125 -1.76 -17.40 -16.09
N ILE A 126 -2.92 -17.68 -15.50
CA ILE A 126 -3.85 -18.66 -16.05
C ILE A 126 -4.38 -18.21 -17.41
N MET A 127 -4.80 -16.95 -17.56
CA MET A 127 -5.25 -16.43 -18.86
C MET A 127 -4.15 -16.55 -19.93
N MET A 128 -2.91 -16.14 -19.59
CA MET A 128 -1.77 -16.25 -20.51
C MET A 128 -1.45 -17.71 -20.86
N THR A 129 -1.56 -18.62 -19.89
CA THR A 129 -1.39 -20.07 -20.11
C THR A 129 -2.45 -20.60 -21.06
N ILE A 130 -3.73 -20.24 -20.88
CA ILE A 130 -4.82 -20.64 -21.77
C ILE A 130 -4.54 -20.13 -23.20
N ALA A 131 -4.17 -18.86 -23.37
CA ALA A 131 -3.82 -18.31 -24.68
C ALA A 131 -2.65 -19.07 -25.34
N SER A 132 -1.63 -19.44 -24.56
CA SER A 132 -0.51 -20.26 -25.05
C SER A 132 -0.93 -21.67 -25.44
N VAL A 133 -1.79 -22.32 -24.65
CA VAL A 133 -2.31 -23.68 -24.93
C VAL A 133 -3.17 -23.69 -26.19
N VAL A 134 -4.07 -22.71 -26.37
CA VAL A 134 -4.86 -22.57 -27.60
C VAL A 134 -3.94 -22.39 -28.81
N THR A 135 -2.87 -21.60 -28.66
CA THR A 135 -1.86 -21.43 -29.70
C THR A 135 -1.19 -22.77 -30.03
N TRP A 136 -0.79 -23.56 -29.04
CA TRP A 136 -0.25 -24.91 -29.24
C TRP A 136 -1.22 -25.85 -29.95
N ILE A 137 -2.50 -25.84 -29.58
CA ILE A 137 -3.54 -26.65 -30.23
C ILE A 137 -3.61 -26.31 -31.72
N SER A 138 -3.53 -25.02 -32.09
CA SER A 138 -3.53 -24.59 -33.49
C SER A 138 -2.35 -25.14 -34.29
N VAL A 139 -1.16 -25.22 -33.68
CA VAL A 139 0.05 -25.80 -34.29
C VAL A 139 -0.14 -27.29 -34.53
N ILE A 140 -0.70 -28.02 -33.56
CA ILE A 140 -0.93 -29.46 -33.66
C ILE A 140 -1.94 -29.78 -34.77
N ILE A 141 -3.08 -29.08 -34.81
CA ILE A 141 -4.14 -29.28 -35.80
C ILE A 141 -3.61 -29.03 -37.23
N THR A 142 -2.68 -28.09 -37.38
CA THR A 142 -2.09 -27.71 -38.67
C THR A 142 -0.82 -28.48 -39.00
N LEU A 143 -0.53 -29.56 -38.26
CA LEU A 143 0.64 -30.42 -38.43
C LEU A 143 1.97 -29.62 -38.45
N GLY A 144 2.06 -28.58 -37.64
CA GLY A 144 3.26 -27.74 -37.50
C GLY A 144 3.29 -26.48 -38.38
N ILE A 145 2.44 -26.37 -39.41
CA ILE A 145 2.37 -25.16 -40.26
C ILE A 145 2.02 -23.92 -39.43
N GLY A 146 1.23 -24.11 -38.37
CA GLY A 146 0.85 -23.03 -37.46
C GLY A 146 1.98 -22.37 -36.69
N LEU A 147 3.21 -22.89 -36.75
CA LEU A 147 4.37 -22.20 -36.19
C LEU A 147 4.57 -20.80 -36.77
N ILE A 148 4.13 -20.56 -38.00
CA ILE A 148 4.23 -19.25 -38.68
C ILE A 148 3.55 -18.14 -37.86
N TRP A 149 2.38 -18.41 -37.27
CA TRP A 149 1.69 -17.45 -36.39
C TRP A 149 1.94 -17.70 -34.90
N ALA A 150 2.21 -18.94 -34.50
CA ALA A 150 2.42 -19.27 -33.09
C ALA A 150 3.66 -18.58 -32.53
N ILE A 151 4.77 -18.55 -33.28
CA ILE A 151 6.01 -17.89 -32.85
C ILE A 151 5.80 -16.41 -32.54
N PRO A 152 5.26 -15.57 -33.45
CA PRO A 152 5.01 -14.16 -33.12
C PRO A 152 4.01 -13.98 -31.99
N ILE A 153 2.98 -14.83 -31.89
CA ILE A 153 2.03 -14.78 -30.76
C ILE A 153 2.73 -15.05 -29.42
N TRP A 154 3.58 -16.08 -29.34
CA TRP A 154 4.32 -16.36 -28.10
C TRP A 154 5.29 -15.25 -27.71
N ILE A 155 5.92 -14.59 -28.69
CA ILE A 155 6.76 -13.40 -28.42
C ILE A 155 5.90 -12.30 -27.79
N VAL A 156 4.72 -12.01 -28.35
CA VAL A 156 3.80 -11.00 -27.79
C VAL A 156 3.35 -11.39 -26.37
N LEU A 157 2.95 -12.64 -26.16
CA LEU A 157 2.53 -13.13 -24.84
C LEU A 157 3.66 -13.02 -23.81
N PHE A 158 4.91 -13.33 -24.21
CA PHE A 158 6.07 -13.20 -23.34
C PHE A 158 6.34 -11.74 -22.96
N VAL A 159 6.35 -10.82 -23.95
CA VAL A 159 6.57 -9.39 -23.71
C VAL A 159 5.48 -8.81 -22.80
N VAL A 160 4.21 -9.14 -23.07
CA VAL A 160 3.08 -8.69 -22.24
C VAL A 160 3.22 -9.22 -20.81
N GLN A 161 3.56 -10.51 -20.62
CA GLN A 161 3.78 -11.07 -19.28
C GLN A 161 4.88 -10.32 -18.53
N VAL A 162 6.07 -10.19 -19.12
CA VAL A 162 7.21 -9.52 -18.49
C VAL A 162 6.84 -8.08 -18.11
N TRP A 163 6.24 -7.33 -19.04
CA TRP A 163 5.85 -5.95 -18.79
C TRP A 163 4.84 -5.81 -17.65
N MET A 164 3.80 -6.64 -17.61
CA MET A 164 2.80 -6.61 -16.55
C MET A 164 3.36 -7.00 -15.19
N HIS A 165 4.26 -7.99 -15.13
CA HIS A 165 4.94 -8.38 -13.89
C HIS A 165 5.86 -7.29 -13.36
N ILE A 166 6.58 -6.58 -14.23
CA ILE A 166 7.39 -5.41 -13.85
C ILE A 166 6.49 -4.31 -13.28
N LYS A 167 5.40 -3.97 -13.96
CA LYS A 167 4.44 -2.96 -13.46
C LYS A 167 3.84 -3.36 -12.12
N GLY A 168 3.46 -4.62 -11.96
CA GLY A 168 2.97 -5.17 -10.69
C GLY A 168 3.99 -5.05 -9.57
N ALA A 169 5.25 -5.42 -9.84
CA ALA A 169 6.33 -5.28 -8.89
C ALA A 169 6.59 -3.81 -8.49
N MET A 170 6.63 -2.89 -9.45
CA MET A 170 6.82 -1.46 -9.17
C MET A 170 5.67 -0.87 -8.33
N LYS A 171 4.43 -1.29 -8.58
CA LYS A 171 3.28 -0.93 -7.74
C LYS A 171 3.42 -1.49 -6.33
N ALA A 172 3.78 -2.76 -6.22
CA ALA A 172 3.98 -3.45 -4.94
C ALA A 172 5.09 -2.80 -4.10
N SER A 173 6.20 -2.35 -4.71
CA SER A 173 7.26 -1.62 -3.99
C SER A 173 6.76 -0.30 -3.41
N ASN A 174 5.79 0.34 -4.06
CA ASN A 174 5.13 1.56 -3.55
C ASN A 174 4.03 1.27 -2.51
N GLY A 175 3.76 0.00 -2.20
CA GLY A 175 2.67 -0.40 -1.31
C GLY A 175 1.28 -0.36 -1.95
N GLU A 176 1.21 -0.32 -3.29
CA GLU A 176 -0.02 -0.36 -4.06
C GLU A 176 -0.29 -1.76 -4.60
N VAL A 177 -1.56 -2.18 -4.55
CA VAL A 177 -2.00 -3.41 -5.21
C VAL A 177 -2.18 -3.17 -6.71
N TYR A 178 -1.57 -4.03 -7.53
CA TYR A 178 -1.70 -3.98 -8.98
C TYR A 178 -2.80 -4.92 -9.51
N THR A 179 -3.72 -4.36 -10.28
CA THR A 179 -4.75 -5.13 -10.98
C THR A 179 -4.32 -5.39 -12.41
N TYR A 180 -4.11 -6.67 -12.74
CA TYR A 180 -3.80 -7.09 -14.11
C TYR A 180 -5.00 -6.90 -15.03
N PRO A 181 -4.80 -6.35 -16.25
CA PRO A 181 -5.82 -6.38 -17.29
C PRO A 181 -5.97 -7.81 -17.84
N TRP A 182 -7.15 -8.12 -18.39
CA TRP A 182 -7.49 -9.41 -19.02
C TRP A 182 -7.38 -10.66 -18.14
N GLN A 183 -7.19 -10.51 -16.83
CA GLN A 183 -7.21 -11.63 -15.91
C GLN A 183 -8.61 -12.24 -15.80
N ILE A 184 -8.68 -13.55 -15.68
CA ILE A 184 -9.92 -14.26 -15.32
C ILE A 184 -9.96 -14.44 -13.81
N ARG A 185 -11.06 -14.06 -13.15
CA ARG A 185 -11.15 -14.08 -11.67
C ARG A 185 -11.44 -15.50 -11.17
N ILE A 186 -10.38 -16.26 -10.90
CA ILE A 186 -10.47 -17.59 -10.26
C ILE A 186 -10.25 -17.45 -8.76
N LEU A 187 -9.18 -16.74 -8.39
CA LEU A 187 -8.86 -16.41 -7.01
C LEU A 187 -9.26 -14.96 -6.71
N SER A 188 -9.55 -14.69 -5.43
CA SER A 188 -9.78 -13.33 -4.89
C SER A 188 -8.84 -13.05 -3.74
#